data_AF-A0A529SRF0-F1
#
_entry.id   AF-A0A529SRF0-F1
#
_cell.length_a   1.000
_cell.length_b   1.000
_cell.length_c   1.000
_cell.angle_alpha   90.00
_cell.angle_beta   90.00
_cell.angle_gamma   90.00
#
_symmetry.space_group_name_H-M   'P 1'
#
loop_
_entity.id
_entity.type
_entity.pdbx_description
1 polymer ?
#
loop_
_entity_poly.entity_id
_entity_poly.type
_entity_poly.pdbx_seq_one_letter_code
_entity_poly.pdbx_strand_id
1 'polypeptide(L)'
;FVLSGFLITRNLLFRLEQAPGGEVIRRFYIGRAVRLMPAYYLTLLVLFVLGVPEVHDFLVWHLTYTSNYLAASGGPLLVFWSLAVEEQFYLLLPMLVLLSGRDAVRVAVFLIGTGFLLRTLVLATPIDRFAFELSIFGKFEILGLGVLIGALSYAASREGRRLRAGLGWWWIGLTCLAFQCLAWYVAGNGILRHLTFNLTVGIFFAWLVVYADAELPG
;
A
#
# COMPACT_ATOMS: atom_id res chain seq x y z
N PHE A 1 3.31 -2.61 -0.96
CA PHE A 1 1.93 -2.16 -0.63
C PHE A 1 1.13 -3.16 0.22
N VAL A 2 0.80 -4.39 -0.21
CA VAL A 2 0.04 -5.34 0.65
C VAL A 2 0.72 -5.56 2.01
N LEU A 3 2.02 -5.88 1.97
CA LEU A 3 2.83 -6.06 3.18
C LEU A 3 2.84 -4.81 4.06
N SER A 4 2.97 -3.63 3.44
CA SER A 4 2.93 -2.33 4.12
C SER A 4 1.60 -2.18 4.88
N GLY A 5 0.46 -2.39 4.21
CA GLY A 5 -0.88 -2.39 4.82
C GLY A 5 -1.02 -3.36 5.99
N PHE A 6 -0.53 -4.60 5.83
CA PHE A 6 -0.57 -5.63 6.86
C PHE A 6 0.20 -5.22 8.12
N LEU A 7 1.49 -4.89 7.96
CA LEU A 7 2.39 -4.60 9.08
C LEU A 7 1.96 -3.36 9.87
N ILE A 8 1.57 -2.29 9.17
CA ILE A 8 1.13 -1.06 9.84
C ILE A 8 -0.14 -1.33 10.63
N THR A 9 -1.14 -1.95 9.99
CA THR A 9 -2.46 -2.15 10.61
C THR A 9 -2.33 -2.98 11.87
N ARG A 10 -1.60 -4.10 11.81
CA ARG A 10 -1.37 -4.96 12.97
C ARG A 10 -0.64 -4.24 14.10
N ASN A 11 0.44 -3.50 13.79
CA ASN A 11 1.19 -2.76 14.80
C ASN A 11 0.38 -1.61 15.41
N LEU A 12 -0.41 -0.91 14.59
CA LEU A 12 -1.27 0.19 15.02
C LEU A 12 -2.35 -0.30 15.97
N LEU A 13 -3.09 -1.36 15.59
CA LEU A 13 -4.15 -1.94 16.43
C LEU A 13 -3.62 -2.40 17.78
N PHE A 14 -2.46 -3.09 17.79
CA PHE A 14 -1.78 -3.50 19.02
C PHE A 14 -1.50 -2.32 19.96
N ARG A 15 -0.97 -1.21 19.43
CA ARG A 15 -0.67 -0.02 20.23
C ARG A 15 -1.93 0.70 20.71
N LEU A 16 -3.00 0.70 19.91
CA LEU A 16 -4.28 1.34 20.25
C LEU A 16 -5.00 0.66 21.43
N GLU A 17 -4.68 -0.60 21.74
CA GLU A 17 -5.18 -1.27 22.94
C GLU A 17 -4.43 -0.84 24.21
N GLN A 18 -3.18 -0.39 24.08
CA GLN A 18 -2.30 -0.10 25.22
C GLN A 18 -2.29 1.37 25.64
N ALA A 19 -2.68 2.27 24.75
CA ALA A 19 -2.60 3.70 25.00
C ALA A 19 -3.71 4.49 24.27
N PRO A 20 -4.01 5.72 24.73
CA PRO A 20 -4.94 6.61 24.03
C PRO A 20 -4.52 6.89 22.59
N GLY A 21 -5.50 7.03 21.68
CA GLY A 21 -5.25 7.14 20.24
C GLY A 21 -4.30 8.27 19.84
N GLY A 22 -4.42 9.45 20.47
CA GLY A 22 -3.53 10.59 20.17
C GLY A 22 -2.07 10.32 20.50
N GLU A 23 -1.79 9.62 21.60
CA GLU A 23 -0.43 9.24 21.98
C GLU A 23 0.13 8.17 21.03
N VAL A 24 -0.68 7.17 20.68
CA VAL A 24 -0.30 6.12 19.74
C VAL A 24 0.07 6.69 18.39
N ILE A 25 -0.74 7.61 17.85
CA ILE A 25 -0.46 8.29 16.58
C ILE A 25 0.83 9.09 16.64
N ARG A 26 1.02 9.90 17.70
CA ARG A 26 2.23 10.71 17.86
C ARG A 26 3.48 9.83 17.88
N ARG A 27 3.46 8.76 18.70
CA ARG A 27 4.57 7.79 18.78
C ARG A 27 4.78 7.04 17.46
N PHE A 28 3.71 6.75 16.74
CA PHE A 28 3.76 6.10 15.43
C PHE A 28 4.47 6.97 14.39
N TYR A 29 4.06 8.24 14.23
CA TYR A 29 4.67 9.15 13.26
C TYR A 29 6.11 9.48 13.60
N ILE A 30 6.42 9.79 14.87
CA ILE A 30 7.81 10.08 15.28
C ILE A 30 8.71 8.86 15.04
N GLY A 31 8.28 7.68 15.49
CA GLY A 31 9.07 6.46 15.35
C GLY A 31 9.33 6.08 13.89
N ARG A 32 8.43 6.44 12.99
CA ARG A 32 8.59 6.19 11.55
C ARG A 32 9.46 7.24 10.87
N ALA A 33 9.23 8.52 11.16
CA ALA A 33 10.06 9.62 10.67
C ALA A 33 11.54 9.40 11.00
N VAL A 34 11.86 9.08 12.26
CA VAL A 34 13.25 8.83 12.70
C VAL A 34 13.88 7.61 12.00
N ARG A 35 13.10 6.62 11.60
CA ARG A 35 13.63 5.39 10.96
C ARG A 35 13.85 5.56 9.46
N LEU A 36 12.95 6.24 8.76
CA LEU A 36 12.93 6.29 7.29
C LEU A 36 13.53 7.59 6.74
N MET A 37 13.24 8.74 7.36
CA MET A 37 13.65 10.04 6.83
C MET A 37 15.16 10.25 6.77
N PRO A 38 15.99 9.85 7.77
CA PRO A 38 17.42 10.12 7.72
C PRO A 38 18.10 9.45 6.51
N ALA A 39 17.82 8.17 6.27
CA ALA A 39 18.38 7.45 5.13
C ALA A 39 17.86 8.01 3.80
N TYR A 40 16.58 8.41 3.75
CA TYR A 40 15.99 9.01 2.55
C TYR A 40 16.64 10.36 2.20
N TYR A 41 16.68 11.29 3.14
CA TYR A 41 17.26 12.61 2.92
C TYR A 41 18.77 12.55 2.68
N LEU A 42 19.48 11.61 3.31
CA LEU A 42 20.89 11.37 3.00
C LEU A 42 21.07 10.89 1.55
N THR A 43 20.22 9.98 1.08
CA THR A 43 20.25 9.51 -0.31
C THR A 43 19.98 10.66 -1.28
N LEU A 44 18.96 11.47 -1.00
CA LEU A 44 18.67 12.67 -1.82
C LEU A 44 19.83 13.66 -1.83
N LEU A 45 20.45 13.91 -0.67
CA LEU A 45 21.61 14.80 -0.56
C LEU A 45 22.78 14.30 -1.41
N VAL A 46 23.09 13.00 -1.34
CA VAL A 46 24.17 12.40 -2.13
C VAL A 46 23.89 12.54 -3.62
N LEU A 47 22.68 12.20 -4.08
CA LEU A 47 22.31 12.32 -5.49
C LEU A 47 22.30 13.77 -5.98
N PHE A 48 21.90 14.71 -5.11
CA PHE A 48 21.95 16.13 -5.40
C PHE A 48 23.40 16.62 -5.56
N VAL A 49 24.30 16.25 -4.65
CA VAL A 49 25.74 16.60 -4.72
C VAL A 49 26.43 15.98 -5.94
N LEU A 50 26.02 14.77 -6.33
CA LEU A 50 26.51 14.11 -7.55
C LEU A 50 25.95 14.74 -8.84
N GLY A 51 25.03 15.71 -8.74
CA GLY A 51 24.50 16.43 -9.90
C GLY A 51 23.58 15.60 -10.78
N VAL A 52 22.87 14.61 -10.22
CA VAL A 52 21.91 13.79 -10.96
C VAL A 52 20.75 14.69 -11.43
N PRO A 53 20.56 14.93 -12.74
CA PRO A 53 19.59 15.92 -13.24
C PRO A 53 18.16 15.63 -12.78
N GLU A 54 17.77 14.36 -12.76
CA GLU A 54 16.43 13.92 -12.37
C GLU A 54 16.09 14.24 -10.90
N VAL A 55 17.11 14.38 -10.04
CA VAL A 55 16.94 14.76 -8.63
C VAL A 55 17.12 16.26 -8.45
N HIS A 56 18.11 16.84 -9.13
CA HIS A 56 18.44 18.26 -9.04
C HIS A 56 17.29 19.14 -9.53
N ASP A 57 16.74 18.84 -10.71
CA ASP A 57 15.74 19.67 -11.37
C ASP A 57 14.34 19.55 -10.73
N PHE A 58 14.11 18.45 -10.01
CA PHE A 58 12.82 18.14 -9.37
C PHE A 58 12.91 17.98 -7.85
N LEU A 59 13.93 18.56 -7.22
CA LEU A 59 14.24 18.37 -5.80
C LEU A 59 13.03 18.57 -4.87
N VAL A 60 12.21 19.60 -5.13
CA VAL A 60 11.03 19.90 -4.31
C VAL A 60 10.07 18.72 -4.25
N TRP A 61 9.81 18.04 -5.38
CA TRP A 61 8.92 16.89 -5.45
C TRP A 61 9.44 15.69 -4.65
N HIS A 62 10.76 15.55 -4.56
CA HIS A 62 11.40 14.51 -3.74
C HIS A 62 11.36 14.88 -2.25
N LEU A 63 11.60 16.14 -1.90
CA LEU A 63 11.56 16.59 -0.52
C LEU A 63 10.15 16.53 0.10
N THR A 64 9.11 16.82 -0.68
CA THR A 64 7.72 16.82 -0.22
C THR A 64 7.01 15.47 -0.34
N TYR A 65 7.72 14.40 -0.72
CA TYR A 65 7.12 13.07 -0.97
C TYR A 65 5.95 13.13 -1.96
N THR A 66 6.12 13.88 -3.06
CA THR A 66 5.14 14.01 -4.15
C THR A 66 5.70 13.49 -5.49
N SER A 67 6.82 12.76 -5.45
CA SER A 67 7.48 12.22 -6.65
C SER A 67 6.59 11.29 -7.48
N ASN A 68 5.58 10.69 -6.85
CA ASN A 68 4.58 9.90 -7.54
C ASN A 68 3.69 10.74 -8.47
N TYR A 69 3.37 11.98 -8.08
CA TYR A 69 2.62 12.91 -8.92
C TYR A 69 3.49 13.52 -10.01
N LEU A 70 4.78 13.78 -9.73
CA LEU A 70 5.76 14.16 -10.76
C LEU A 70 5.83 13.10 -11.86
N ALA A 71 5.98 11.83 -11.48
CA ALA A 71 6.00 10.72 -12.43
C ALA A 71 4.66 10.58 -13.18
N ALA A 72 3.54 10.80 -12.50
CA ALA A 72 2.21 10.80 -13.12
C ALA A 72 2.02 11.94 -14.14
N SER A 73 2.69 13.08 -13.97
CA SER A 73 2.68 14.20 -14.93
C SER A 73 3.73 14.08 -16.05
N GLY A 74 4.39 12.93 -16.19
CA GLY A 74 5.40 12.69 -17.23
C GLY A 74 6.83 13.07 -16.83
N GLY A 75 7.07 13.36 -15.55
CA GLY A 75 8.41 13.56 -15.01
C GLY A 75 9.18 12.23 -14.79
N PRO A 76 10.42 12.30 -14.28
CA PRO A 76 11.27 11.13 -14.10
C PRO A 76 10.64 10.06 -13.20
N LEU A 77 10.60 8.81 -13.69
CA LEU A 77 10.10 7.66 -12.93
C LEU A 77 11.22 7.06 -12.06
N LEU A 78 11.63 7.79 -11.03
CA LEU A 78 12.61 7.32 -10.05
C LEU A 78 11.94 6.47 -8.96
N VAL A 79 12.72 5.60 -8.29
CA VAL A 79 12.24 4.72 -7.21
C VAL A 79 11.49 5.45 -6.09
N PHE A 80 11.69 6.76 -5.94
CA PHE A 80 11.02 7.61 -4.96
C PHE A 80 9.50 7.67 -5.09
N TRP A 81 8.92 7.36 -6.26
CA TRP A 81 7.47 7.37 -6.43
C TRP A 81 6.78 6.37 -5.48
N SER A 82 7.32 5.16 -5.32
CA SER A 82 6.67 4.13 -4.50
C SER A 82 6.80 4.45 -3.02
N LEU A 83 7.95 5.00 -2.61
CA LEU A 83 8.17 5.48 -1.24
C LEU A 83 7.25 6.65 -0.89
N ALA A 84 7.05 7.61 -1.81
CA ALA A 84 6.11 8.71 -1.63
C ALA A 84 4.67 8.21 -1.36
N VAL A 85 4.22 7.21 -2.13
CA VAL A 85 2.90 6.58 -1.91
C VAL A 85 2.83 5.89 -0.55
N GLU A 86 3.91 5.22 -0.12
CA GLU A 86 3.96 4.61 1.20
C GLU A 86 3.87 5.64 2.34
N GLU A 87 4.60 6.76 2.26
CA GLU A 87 4.54 7.84 3.25
C GLU A 87 3.16 8.49 3.32
N GLN A 88 2.54 8.77 2.17
CA GLN A 88 1.16 9.26 2.13
C GLN A 88 0.19 8.28 2.81
N PHE A 89 0.37 6.98 2.58
CA PHE A 89 -0.44 5.96 3.24
C PHE A 89 -0.15 5.85 4.74
N TYR A 90 1.10 5.98 5.18
CA TYR A 90 1.46 5.99 6.60
C TYR A 90 0.78 7.16 7.33
N LEU A 91 0.63 8.31 6.68
CA LEU A 91 -0.09 9.46 7.24
C LEU A 91 -1.60 9.20 7.30
N LEU A 92 -2.19 8.66 6.23
CA LEU A 92 -3.65 8.48 6.13
C LEU A 92 -4.20 7.37 7.02
N LEU A 93 -3.55 6.20 7.06
CA LEU A 93 -4.11 4.99 7.68
C LEU A 93 -4.44 5.17 9.18
N PRO A 94 -3.56 5.71 10.04
CA PRO A 94 -3.87 5.89 11.47
C PRO A 94 -5.08 6.79 11.71
N MET A 95 -5.21 7.86 10.92
CA MET A 95 -6.33 8.78 10.99
C MET A 95 -7.63 8.09 10.57
N LEU A 96 -7.62 7.35 9.45
CA LEU A 96 -8.80 6.60 8.99
C LEU A 96 -9.24 5.55 10.02
N VAL A 97 -8.29 4.85 10.65
CA VAL A 97 -8.60 3.86 11.70
C VAL A 97 -9.19 4.53 12.94
N LEU A 98 -8.71 5.71 13.35
CA LEU A 98 -9.36 6.41 14.47
C LEU A 98 -10.75 6.92 14.12
N LEU A 99 -10.93 7.51 12.93
CA LEU A 99 -12.21 8.02 12.45
C LEU A 99 -13.25 6.90 12.25
N SER A 100 -12.82 5.67 11.96
CA SER A 100 -13.71 4.51 11.86
C SER A 100 -14.10 3.92 13.22
N GLY A 101 -13.67 4.52 14.35
CA GLY A 101 -13.89 3.96 15.68
C GLY A 101 -12.98 2.77 15.98
N ARG A 102 -11.76 2.77 15.44
CA ARG A 102 -10.75 1.69 15.53
C ARG A 102 -11.12 0.43 14.75
N ASP A 103 -12.09 0.53 13.85
CA ASP A 103 -12.53 -0.54 12.98
C ASP A 103 -11.70 -0.54 11.68
N ALA A 104 -10.59 -1.27 11.69
CA ALA A 104 -9.69 -1.38 10.54
C ALA A 104 -10.33 -2.16 9.37
N VAL A 105 -11.31 -3.03 9.63
CA VAL A 105 -12.02 -3.75 8.57
C VAL A 105 -12.87 -2.78 7.76
N ARG A 106 -13.58 -1.85 8.43
CA ARG A 106 -14.32 -0.78 7.75
C ARG A 106 -13.42 0.10 6.89
N VAL A 107 -12.22 0.45 7.39
CA VAL A 107 -11.22 1.19 6.60
C VAL A 107 -10.78 0.38 5.39
N ALA A 108 -10.51 -0.92 5.55
CA ALA A 108 -10.14 -1.78 4.44
C ALA A 108 -11.23 -1.86 3.36
N VAL A 109 -12.49 -2.07 3.76
CA VAL A 109 -13.64 -2.10 2.84
C VAL A 109 -13.81 -0.75 2.14
N PHE A 110 -13.67 0.35 2.88
CA PHE A 110 -13.70 1.70 2.31
C PHE A 110 -12.61 1.90 1.26
N LEU A 111 -11.35 1.53 1.54
CA LEU A 111 -10.24 1.65 0.60
C LEU A 111 -10.46 0.77 -0.64
N ILE A 112 -10.85 -0.49 -0.47
CA ILE A 112 -11.10 -1.40 -1.59
C ILE A 112 -12.25 -0.89 -2.47
N GLY A 113 -13.37 -0.49 -1.86
CA GLY A 113 -14.54 0.01 -2.57
C GLY A 113 -14.26 1.32 -3.31
N THR A 114 -13.62 2.28 -2.64
CA THR A 114 -13.25 3.56 -3.27
C THR A 114 -12.18 3.40 -4.33
N GLY A 115 -11.18 2.54 -4.12
CA GLY A 115 -10.17 2.22 -5.14
C GLY A 115 -10.81 1.67 -6.41
N PHE A 116 -11.67 0.65 -6.27
CA PHE A 116 -12.36 0.05 -7.41
C PHE A 116 -13.29 1.05 -8.11
N LEU A 117 -14.01 1.88 -7.35
CA LEU A 117 -14.85 2.95 -7.91
C LEU A 117 -14.01 3.96 -8.70
N LEU A 118 -12.92 4.47 -8.13
CA LEU A 118 -12.08 5.47 -8.81
C LEU A 118 -11.42 4.87 -10.06
N ARG A 119 -10.97 3.62 -9.99
CA ARG A 119 -10.37 2.88 -11.11
C ARG A 119 -11.35 2.68 -12.27
N THR A 120 -12.63 2.42 -11.97
CA THR A 120 -13.68 2.33 -13.00
C THR A 120 -14.02 3.69 -13.57
N LEU A 121 -14.15 4.73 -12.73
CA LEU A 121 -14.41 6.11 -13.18
C LEU A 121 -13.31 6.64 -14.10
N VAL A 122 -12.04 6.29 -13.87
CA VAL A 122 -10.92 6.69 -14.72
C VAL A 122 -11.13 6.27 -16.18
N LEU A 123 -11.80 5.14 -16.44
CA LEU A 123 -12.10 4.68 -17.80
C LEU A 123 -13.06 5.61 -18.55
N ALA A 124 -13.86 6.41 -17.84
CA ALA A 124 -14.79 7.38 -18.40
C ALA A 124 -14.21 8.81 -18.44
N THR A 125 -12.93 9.00 -18.12
CA THR A 125 -12.26 10.31 -18.04
C THR A 125 -11.04 10.36 -18.97
N PRO A 126 -10.53 11.56 -19.32
CA PRO A 126 -9.29 11.69 -20.07
C PRO A 126 -8.03 11.44 -19.23
N ILE A 127 -8.17 11.04 -17.95
CA ILE A 127 -7.04 10.77 -17.06
C ILE A 127 -6.27 9.56 -17.59
N ASP A 128 -4.96 9.71 -17.74
CA ASP A 128 -4.11 8.60 -18.14
C ASP A 128 -4.12 7.47 -17.09
N ARG A 129 -4.26 6.24 -17.57
CA ARG A 129 -4.40 5.06 -16.70
C ARG A 129 -3.12 4.77 -15.92
N PHE A 130 -1.96 5.01 -16.54
CA PHE A 130 -0.67 4.82 -15.89
C PHE A 130 -0.42 5.89 -14.83
N ALA A 131 -0.74 7.15 -15.12
CA ALA A 131 -0.72 8.24 -14.15
C ALA A 131 -1.61 7.95 -12.93
N PHE A 132 -2.82 7.42 -13.15
CA PHE A 132 -3.69 6.98 -12.05
C PHE A 132 -3.04 5.87 -11.22
N GLU A 133 -2.38 4.90 -11.84
CA GLU A 133 -1.69 3.81 -11.14
C GLU A 133 -0.52 4.28 -10.27
N LEU A 134 0.12 5.41 -10.59
CA LEU A 134 1.17 6.00 -9.76
C LEU A 134 0.60 6.77 -8.56
N SER A 135 -0.66 7.19 -8.61
CA SER A 135 -1.32 7.87 -7.50
C SER A 135 -1.60 6.92 -6.34
N ILE A 136 -1.72 7.48 -5.12
CA ILE A 136 -2.14 6.70 -3.96
C ILE A 136 -3.54 6.09 -4.16
N PHE A 137 -4.45 6.80 -4.82
CA PHE A 137 -5.81 6.32 -5.12
C PHE A 137 -5.78 5.06 -5.98
N GLY A 138 -4.88 5.02 -6.96
CA GLY A 138 -4.63 3.83 -7.78
C GLY A 138 -4.07 2.65 -6.99
N LYS A 139 -3.66 2.81 -5.73
CA LYS A 139 -3.18 1.74 -4.84
C LYS A 139 -4.14 1.40 -3.70
N PHE A 140 -5.31 2.02 -3.64
CA PHE A 140 -6.25 1.80 -2.54
C PHE A 140 -6.71 0.35 -2.41
N GLU A 141 -6.91 -0.40 -3.50
CA GLU A 141 -7.35 -1.80 -3.40
C GLU A 141 -6.25 -2.69 -2.81
N ILE A 142 -5.01 -2.54 -3.29
CA ILE A 142 -3.89 -3.36 -2.83
C ILE A 142 -3.45 -2.99 -1.41
N LEU A 143 -3.54 -1.71 -1.04
CA LEU A 143 -3.32 -1.23 0.33
C LEU A 143 -4.46 -1.72 1.25
N GLY A 144 -5.71 -1.58 0.81
CA GLY A 144 -6.90 -2.01 1.53
C GLY A 144 -6.93 -3.51 1.78
N LEU A 145 -6.52 -4.34 0.81
CA LEU A 145 -6.31 -5.78 1.02
C LEU A 145 -5.29 -6.04 2.11
N GLY A 146 -4.18 -5.30 2.12
CA GLY A 146 -3.18 -5.34 3.20
C GLY A 146 -3.75 -4.97 4.57
N VAL A 147 -4.55 -3.90 4.65
CA VAL A 147 -5.25 -3.51 5.88
C VAL A 147 -6.22 -4.60 6.34
N LEU A 148 -6.98 -5.19 5.43
CA LEU A 148 -7.94 -6.25 5.73
C LEU A 148 -7.24 -7.45 6.38
N ILE A 149 -6.20 -7.99 5.74
CA ILE A 149 -5.48 -9.13 6.30
C ILE A 149 -4.76 -8.77 7.60
N GLY A 150 -4.27 -7.53 7.75
CA GLY A 150 -3.67 -7.05 8.99
C GLY A 150 -4.66 -7.02 10.14
N ALA A 151 -5.88 -6.52 9.88
CA ALA A 151 -6.98 -6.49 10.85
C ALA A 151 -7.45 -7.90 11.23
N LEU A 152 -7.66 -8.78 10.24
CA LEU A 152 -8.09 -10.17 10.49
C LEU A 152 -7.02 -10.98 11.25
N SER A 153 -5.74 -10.81 10.91
CA SER A 153 -4.65 -11.50 11.59
C SER A 153 -4.47 -10.98 13.02
N TYR A 154 -4.68 -9.69 13.25
CA TYR A 154 -4.70 -9.10 14.58
C TYR A 154 -5.86 -9.66 15.43
N ALA A 155 -7.07 -9.69 14.88
CA ALA A 155 -8.24 -10.24 15.57
C ALA A 155 -8.05 -11.73 15.93
N ALA A 156 -7.51 -12.53 15.00
CA ALA A 156 -7.17 -13.92 15.26
C ALA A 156 -6.14 -14.05 16.39
N SER A 157 -5.06 -13.25 16.36
CA SER A 157 -4.01 -13.26 17.38
C SER A 157 -4.55 -12.95 18.78
N ARG A 158 -5.51 -12.02 18.87
CA ARG A 158 -6.16 -11.64 20.14
C ARG A 158 -6.98 -12.78 20.76
N GLU A 159 -7.49 -13.69 19.94
CA GLU A 159 -8.21 -14.89 20.38
C GLU A 159 -7.27 -16.10 20.61
N GLY A 160 -5.95 -15.90 20.57
CA GLY A 160 -4.97 -16.98 20.68
C GLY A 160 -4.92 -17.89 19.43
N ARG A 161 -5.55 -17.47 18.33
CA ARG A 161 -5.56 -18.19 17.05
C ARG A 161 -4.53 -17.56 16.10
N ARG A 162 -4.14 -18.30 15.07
CA ARG A 162 -3.38 -17.74 13.93
C ARG A 162 -4.25 -17.81 12.69
N LEU A 163 -4.22 -16.74 11.89
CA LEU A 163 -4.83 -16.78 10.57
C LEU A 163 -3.98 -17.73 9.72
N ARG A 164 -4.55 -18.85 9.27
CA ARG A 164 -3.85 -19.82 8.44
C ARG A 164 -4.42 -19.77 7.03
N ALA A 165 -3.54 -19.57 6.05
CA ALA A 165 -3.86 -19.82 4.66
C ALA A 165 -3.90 -21.34 4.44
N GLY A 166 -5.09 -21.93 4.38
CA GLY A 166 -5.23 -23.35 4.03
C GLY A 166 -4.78 -23.65 2.60
N LEU A 167 -4.63 -24.93 2.25
CA LEU A 167 -4.19 -25.39 0.92
C LEU A 167 -5.03 -24.80 -0.24
N GLY A 168 -6.31 -24.50 -0.01
CA GLY A 168 -7.18 -23.86 -0.99
C GLY A 168 -6.81 -22.42 -1.34
N TRP A 169 -6.18 -21.67 -0.41
CA TRP A 169 -5.74 -20.30 -0.71
C TRP A 169 -4.54 -20.27 -1.64
N TRP A 170 -3.71 -21.31 -1.64
CA TRP A 170 -2.60 -21.45 -2.60
C TRP A 170 -3.12 -21.49 -4.04
N TRP A 171 -4.17 -22.29 -4.27
CA TRP A 171 -4.84 -22.35 -5.56
C TRP A 171 -5.45 -21.01 -5.97
N ILE A 172 -6.04 -20.27 -5.04
CA ILE A 172 -6.60 -18.93 -5.31
C ILE A 172 -5.49 -17.97 -5.73
N GLY A 173 -4.37 -17.94 -5.00
CA GLY A 173 -3.23 -17.09 -5.31
C GLY A 173 -2.62 -17.42 -6.68
N LEU A 174 -2.37 -18.70 -6.95
CA LEU A 174 -1.84 -19.15 -8.24
C LEU A 174 -2.81 -18.87 -9.39
N THR A 175 -4.10 -19.08 -9.19
CA THR A 175 -5.13 -18.79 -10.21
C THR A 175 -5.18 -17.28 -10.50
N CYS A 176 -5.08 -16.43 -9.48
CA CYS A 176 -5.01 -14.98 -9.66
C CYS A 176 -3.77 -14.56 -10.46
N LEU A 177 -2.61 -15.16 -10.18
CA LEU A 177 -1.37 -14.88 -10.90
C LEU A 177 -1.46 -15.36 -12.36
N ALA A 178 -1.90 -16.61 -12.57
CA ALA A 178 -2.07 -17.20 -13.89
C ALA A 178 -3.08 -16.41 -14.73
N PHE A 179 -4.20 -16.00 -14.13
CA PHE A 179 -5.18 -15.13 -14.74
C PHE A 179 -4.54 -13.81 -15.21
N GLN A 180 -3.67 -13.18 -14.40
CA GLN A 180 -3.00 -11.94 -14.82
C GLN A 180 -1.97 -12.15 -15.92
N CYS A 181 -1.21 -13.25 -15.89
CA CYS A 181 -0.30 -13.60 -16.98
C CYS A 181 -1.08 -13.79 -18.29
N LEU A 182 -2.20 -14.50 -18.24
CA LEU A 182 -3.08 -14.72 -19.40
C LEU A 182 -3.73 -13.42 -19.88
N ALA A 183 -4.26 -12.61 -18.96
CA ALA A 183 -4.85 -11.31 -19.29
C ALA A 183 -3.84 -10.37 -19.96
N TRP A 184 -2.57 -10.40 -19.51
CA TRP A 184 -1.50 -9.64 -20.16
C TRP A 184 -1.18 -10.18 -21.55
N TYR A 185 -1.05 -11.50 -21.71
CA TYR A 185 -0.75 -12.13 -22.99
C TYR A 185 -1.84 -11.87 -24.04
N VAL A 186 -3.11 -11.97 -23.65
CA VAL A 186 -4.27 -11.86 -24.56
C VAL A 186 -4.70 -10.41 -24.81
N ALA A 187 -4.76 -9.59 -23.76
CA ALA A 187 -5.37 -8.26 -23.80
C ALA A 187 -4.37 -7.12 -23.56
N GLY A 188 -3.08 -7.42 -23.38
CA GLY A 188 -2.02 -6.42 -23.18
C GLY A 188 -2.31 -5.47 -22.01
N ASN A 189 -2.15 -4.17 -22.27
CA ASN A 189 -2.45 -3.09 -21.32
C ASN A 189 -3.94 -2.64 -21.41
N GLY A 190 -4.84 -3.56 -21.74
CA GLY A 190 -6.27 -3.28 -21.93
C GLY A 190 -7.06 -3.03 -20.65
N ILE A 191 -8.37 -2.83 -20.82
CA ILE A 191 -9.32 -2.52 -19.74
C ILE A 191 -9.38 -3.66 -18.71
N LEU A 192 -9.36 -4.92 -19.16
CA LEU A 192 -9.43 -6.08 -18.27
C LEU A 192 -8.30 -6.04 -17.24
N ARG A 193 -7.07 -5.80 -17.68
CA ARG A 193 -5.91 -5.71 -16.79
C ARG A 193 -6.02 -4.48 -15.89
N HIS A 194 -6.40 -3.33 -16.44
CA HIS A 194 -6.63 -2.12 -15.64
C HIS A 194 -7.61 -2.36 -14.50
N LEU A 195 -8.70 -3.11 -14.70
CA LEU A 195 -9.68 -3.33 -13.63
C LEU A 195 -9.28 -4.41 -12.62
N THR A 196 -8.57 -5.44 -13.07
CA THR A 196 -8.37 -6.66 -12.27
C THR A 196 -7.00 -6.75 -11.59
N PHE A 197 -5.98 -6.07 -12.13
CA PHE A 197 -4.59 -6.28 -11.76
C PHE A 197 -4.32 -6.13 -10.26
N ASN A 198 -4.68 -4.97 -9.67
CA ASN A 198 -4.42 -4.71 -8.26
C ASN A 198 -5.11 -5.70 -7.32
N LEU A 199 -6.32 -6.12 -7.65
CA LEU A 199 -7.10 -7.00 -6.81
C LEU A 199 -6.54 -8.43 -6.85
N THR A 200 -6.29 -8.97 -8.04
CA THR A 200 -5.76 -10.34 -8.17
C THR A 200 -4.31 -10.45 -7.68
N VAL A 201 -3.46 -9.47 -7.99
CA VAL A 201 -2.08 -9.44 -7.49
C VAL A 201 -2.08 -9.20 -5.98
N GLY A 202 -2.97 -8.33 -5.50
CA GLY A 202 -3.18 -8.08 -4.08
C GLY A 202 -3.61 -9.34 -3.33
N ILE A 203 -4.53 -10.14 -3.87
CA ILE A 203 -4.97 -11.42 -3.29
C ILE A 203 -3.81 -12.41 -3.22
N PHE A 204 -3.01 -12.54 -4.30
CA PHE A 204 -1.83 -13.39 -4.31
C PHE A 204 -0.83 -13.00 -3.20
N PHE A 205 -0.48 -11.72 -3.10
CA PHE A 205 0.43 -11.26 -2.05
C PHE A 205 -0.19 -11.33 -0.65
N ALA A 206 -1.50 -11.14 -0.53
CA ALA A 206 -2.19 -11.28 0.75
C ALA A 206 -2.11 -12.73 1.26
N TRP A 207 -2.30 -13.70 0.37
CA TRP A 207 -2.06 -15.11 0.66
C TRP A 207 -0.61 -15.34 1.11
N LEU A 208 0.37 -14.84 0.36
CA LEU A 208 1.79 -15.01 0.68
C LEU A 208 2.14 -14.44 2.06
N VAL A 209 1.62 -13.26 2.40
CA VAL A 209 1.84 -12.62 3.71
C VAL A 209 1.24 -13.44 4.84
N VAL A 210 0.01 -13.93 4.69
CA VAL A 210 -0.65 -14.77 5.72
C VAL A 210 0.09 -16.10 5.88
N TYR A 211 0.54 -16.69 4.77
CA TYR A 211 1.35 -17.91 4.79
C TYR A 211 2.64 -17.71 5.59
N ALA A 212 3.40 -16.65 5.27
CA ALA A 212 4.64 -16.34 5.96
C ALA A 212 4.44 -16.03 7.45
N ASP A 213 3.39 -15.29 7.82
CA ASP A 213 3.08 -14.99 9.23
C ASP A 213 2.72 -16.26 10.04
N ALA A 214 2.06 -17.23 9.41
CA ALA A 214 1.69 -18.48 10.06
C ALA A 214 2.91 -19.36 10.42
N GLU A 215 3.99 -19.28 9.64
CA GLU A 215 5.22 -20.07 9.80
C GLU A 215 6.22 -19.49 10.81
N LEU A 216 6.07 -18.22 11.22
CA LEU A 216 6.99 -17.61 12.19
C LEU A 216 6.83 -18.21 13.61
N PRO A 217 7.92 -18.55 14.32
CA PRO A 217 7.85 -18.90 15.74
C PRO A 217 7.28 -17.71 16.53
N GLY A 218 6.36 -18.01 17.46
CA GLY A 218 5.53 -17.03 18.17
C GLY A 218 6.26 -16.17 19.19
#